data_AF-A0A7I9YZI8-F1
#
_entry.id   AF-A0A7I9YZI8-F1
#
_cell.length_a   1.000
_cell.length_b   1.000
_cell.length_c   1.000
_cell.angle_alpha   90.00
_cell.angle_beta   90.00
_cell.angle_gamma   90.00
#
_symmetry.space_group_name_H-M   'P 1'
#
loop_
_entity.id
_entity.type
_entity.pdbx_description
1 polymer ?
#
loop_
_entity_poly.entity_id
_entity_poly.type
_entity_poly.pdbx_seq_one_letter_code
_entity_poly.pdbx_strand_id
1 'polypeptide(L)'
;MSVDRTINAANTTSAVAPNLVAAPHGLQRVWATLGRVVAFAIVELQKLQHDRTELVTRMVQPALWLLIFGTTFSHLQVIDTGSVSYLAFLAPGIIAQSALFISIFYGIQIIWDRDAGILAKLMVTPAPASALITGKAFAAGVRSVAQVVGVLGLAYLMGIALTINPLRIVAAMAVVVLGAAFFACLSMTLAGLVRNRDRLMGIGQAITMPLFFASNSLYPVDVMPAWLHTLSTVNPLSYEVDVLRALLIGTPFHAVDVVVLLVAPIIGIATASKVLRRLVA
;
A
#
# COMPACT_ATOMS: atom_id res chain seq x y z
N MET A 1 6.29 69.63 -55.66
CA MET A 1 7.60 68.96 -55.71
C MET A 1 7.49 67.73 -54.82
N SER A 2 7.45 66.57 -55.46
CA SER A 2 7.13 65.24 -54.91
C SER A 2 8.41 64.58 -54.45
N VAL A 3 8.50 64.12 -53.20
CA VAL A 3 9.50 63.12 -52.78
C VAL A 3 8.92 62.23 -51.66
N ASP A 4 8.73 60.96 -52.01
CA ASP A 4 8.76 59.72 -51.22
C ASP A 4 7.86 59.53 -49.99
N ARG A 5 6.67 58.97 -50.25
CA ARG A 5 6.01 58.01 -49.35
C ARG A 5 6.05 56.60 -49.97
N THR A 6 7.24 56.04 -50.13
CA THR A 6 7.42 54.63 -50.48
C THR A 6 8.69 54.08 -49.83
N ILE A 7 8.61 53.77 -48.53
CA ILE A 7 9.49 52.76 -47.91
C ILE A 7 8.59 51.73 -47.24
N ASN A 8 8.38 50.65 -47.99
CA ASN A 8 8.36 49.24 -47.60
C ASN A 8 8.30 48.95 -46.09
N ALA A 9 7.22 48.32 -45.62
CA ALA A 9 6.93 46.88 -45.73
C ALA A 9 7.58 46.06 -44.60
N ALA A 10 6.79 45.10 -44.12
CA ALA A 10 7.21 43.95 -43.32
C ALA A 10 7.72 44.24 -41.90
N ASN A 11 6.78 44.34 -40.96
CA ASN A 11 6.89 43.58 -39.71
C ASN A 11 5.50 43.55 -39.03
N THR A 12 4.56 42.87 -39.67
CA THR A 12 3.54 42.17 -38.89
C THR A 12 4.28 41.11 -38.09
N THR A 13 4.60 41.43 -36.84
CA THR A 13 4.92 40.43 -35.83
C THR A 13 3.76 39.45 -35.82
N SER A 14 3.95 38.33 -36.50
CA SER A 14 3.13 37.14 -36.33
C SER A 14 3.22 36.79 -34.86
N ALA A 15 2.22 37.24 -34.10
CA ALA A 15 2.03 36.81 -32.74
C ALA A 15 2.02 35.28 -32.79
N VAL A 16 3.08 34.66 -32.28
CA VAL A 16 3.13 33.20 -32.11
C VAL A 16 1.97 32.90 -31.19
N ALA A 17 0.84 32.48 -31.75
CA ALA A 17 -0.30 32.05 -30.98
C ALA A 17 0.26 31.02 -29.98
N PRO A 18 0.06 31.21 -28.67
CA PRO A 18 0.54 30.24 -27.71
C PRO A 18 -0.01 28.90 -28.18
N ASN A 19 0.87 27.92 -28.40
CA ASN A 19 0.46 26.55 -28.65
C ASN A 19 -0.27 26.07 -27.40
N LEU A 20 -1.56 26.40 -27.33
CA LEU A 20 -2.47 25.99 -26.29
C LEU A 20 -2.62 24.49 -26.50
N VAL A 21 -1.79 23.72 -25.79
CA VAL A 21 -1.92 22.27 -25.75
C VAL A 21 -3.32 21.97 -25.26
N ALA A 22 -4.17 21.53 -26.17
CA ALA A 22 -5.56 21.20 -25.86
C ALA A 22 -5.57 20.20 -24.72
N ALA A 23 -6.34 20.50 -23.66
CA ALA A 23 -6.51 19.57 -22.56
C ALA A 23 -7.00 18.24 -23.17
N PRO A 24 -6.32 17.10 -22.94
CA PRO A 24 -6.77 15.82 -23.51
C PRO A 24 -8.21 15.59 -23.08
N HIS A 25 -9.07 15.06 -23.95
CA HIS A 25 -10.48 14.78 -23.64
C HIS A 25 -10.75 13.26 -23.71
N GLY A 26 -11.73 12.78 -22.94
CA GLY A 26 -12.18 11.38 -22.97
C GLY A 26 -11.10 10.35 -22.60
N LEU A 27 -10.93 9.31 -23.41
CA LEU A 27 -9.97 8.22 -23.19
C LEU A 27 -8.52 8.72 -23.07
N GLN A 28 -8.14 9.81 -23.76
CA GLN A 28 -6.78 10.36 -23.63
C GLN A 28 -6.50 10.92 -22.24
N ARG A 29 -7.51 11.39 -21.48
CA ARG A 29 -7.31 11.73 -20.05
C ARG A 29 -7.04 10.51 -19.22
N VAL A 30 -7.75 9.40 -19.49
CA VAL A 30 -7.58 8.14 -18.77
C VAL A 30 -6.19 7.59 -19.02
N TRP A 31 -5.77 7.51 -20.29
CA TRP A 31 -4.42 7.08 -20.67
C TRP A 31 -3.33 8.00 -20.13
N ALA A 32 -3.51 9.32 -20.18
CA ALA A 32 -2.56 10.26 -19.57
C ALA A 32 -2.50 10.13 -18.04
N THR A 33 -3.63 9.87 -17.39
CA THR A 33 -3.67 9.65 -15.93
C THR A 33 -3.01 8.33 -15.55
N LEU A 34 -3.26 7.26 -16.31
CA LEU A 34 -2.58 5.97 -16.17
C LEU A 34 -1.07 6.13 -16.38
N GLY A 35 -0.63 6.83 -17.43
CA GLY A 35 0.78 7.11 -17.67
C GLY A 35 1.44 7.86 -16.51
N ARG A 36 0.72 8.81 -15.88
CA ARG A 36 1.21 9.52 -14.69
C ARG A 36 1.26 8.63 -13.45
N VAL A 37 0.25 7.81 -13.22
CA VAL A 37 0.23 6.80 -12.14
C VAL A 37 1.44 5.87 -12.28
N VAL A 38 1.68 5.36 -13.49
CA VAL A 38 2.80 4.48 -13.81
C VAL A 38 4.13 5.20 -13.61
N ALA A 39 4.25 6.46 -14.06
CA ALA A 39 5.47 7.24 -13.83
C ALA A 39 5.78 7.42 -12.34
N PHE A 40 4.78 7.78 -11.51
CA PHE A 40 4.96 7.87 -10.06
C PHE A 40 5.29 6.52 -9.42
N ALA A 41 4.65 5.44 -9.88
CA ALA A 41 4.95 4.09 -9.43
C ALA A 41 6.40 3.70 -9.73
N ILE A 42 6.90 4.00 -10.94
CA ILE A 42 8.29 3.73 -11.34
C ILE A 42 9.28 4.55 -10.50
N VAL A 43 8.98 5.84 -10.26
CA VAL A 43 9.84 6.69 -9.44
C VAL A 43 9.94 6.14 -8.01
N GLU A 44 8.83 5.75 -7.41
CA GLU A 44 8.85 5.17 -6.06
C GLU A 44 9.54 3.79 -6.05
N LEU A 45 9.37 2.96 -7.08
CA LEU A 45 10.13 1.72 -7.26
C LEU A 45 11.65 1.94 -7.28
N GLN A 46 12.11 2.97 -8.01
CA GLN A 46 13.54 3.28 -8.11
C GLN A 46 14.13 3.74 -6.76
N LYS A 47 13.35 4.45 -5.94
CA LYS A 47 13.76 4.80 -4.58
C LYS A 47 13.95 3.54 -3.72
N LEU A 48 13.02 2.59 -3.81
CA LEU A 48 13.11 1.31 -3.08
C LEU A 48 14.37 0.51 -3.42
N GLN A 49 14.83 0.55 -4.68
CA GLN A 49 16.01 -0.22 -5.10
C GLN A 49 17.32 0.24 -4.43
N HIS A 50 17.37 1.50 -3.98
CA HIS A 50 18.56 2.06 -3.33
C HIS A 50 18.56 1.80 -1.81
N ASP A 51 17.40 1.54 -1.20
CA ASP A 51 17.25 1.29 0.25
C ASP A 51 17.28 -0.21 0.60
N ARG A 52 18.32 -0.93 0.14
CA ARG A 52 18.45 -2.39 0.40
C ARG A 52 18.57 -2.71 1.89
N THR A 53 19.27 -1.87 2.65
CA THR A 53 19.46 -2.06 4.09
C THR A 53 18.15 -1.95 4.86
N GLU A 54 17.26 -1.03 4.46
CA GLU A 54 15.96 -0.84 5.12
C GLU A 54 15.08 -2.10 5.00
N LEU A 55 15.09 -2.75 3.84
CA LEU A 55 14.33 -3.99 3.62
C LEU A 55 14.78 -5.12 4.54
N VAL A 56 16.10 -5.27 4.71
CA VAL A 56 16.70 -6.29 5.60
C VAL A 56 16.44 -5.97 7.06
N THR A 57 16.55 -4.71 7.48
CA THR A 57 16.27 -4.34 8.87
C THR A 57 14.79 -4.54 9.21
N ARG A 58 13.87 -4.26 8.28
CA ARG A 58 12.43 -4.49 8.48
C ARG A 58 12.04 -5.96 8.55
N MET A 59 12.83 -6.85 7.96
CA MET A 59 12.67 -8.31 8.03
C MET A 59 12.88 -8.88 9.44
N VAL A 60 13.65 -8.19 10.28
CA VAL A 60 13.97 -8.66 11.63
C VAL A 60 12.69 -8.86 12.45
N GLN A 61 11.74 -7.91 12.39
CA GLN A 61 10.54 -7.99 13.21
C GLN A 61 9.61 -9.16 12.81
N PRO A 62 9.24 -9.36 11.54
CA PRO A 62 8.49 -10.54 11.11
C PRO A 62 9.22 -11.86 11.36
N ALA A 63 10.55 -11.88 11.18
CA ALA A 63 11.36 -13.05 11.48
C ALA A 63 11.31 -13.41 12.98
N LEU A 64 11.42 -12.42 13.87
CA LEU A 64 11.29 -12.63 15.31
C LEU A 64 9.90 -13.17 15.68
N TRP A 65 8.83 -12.65 15.05
CA TRP A 65 7.49 -13.20 15.26
C TRP A 65 7.40 -14.67 14.83
N LEU A 66 7.89 -15.01 13.63
CA LEU A 66 7.80 -16.37 13.13
C LEU A 66 8.71 -17.33 13.92
N LEU A 67 9.92 -16.91 14.26
CA LEU A 67 10.89 -17.72 14.99
C LEU A 67 10.50 -17.88 16.45
N ILE A 68 10.18 -16.80 17.16
CA ILE A 68 9.89 -16.87 18.59
C ILE A 68 8.47 -17.40 18.81
N PHE A 69 7.45 -16.71 18.29
CA PHE A 69 6.07 -17.14 18.53
C PHE A 69 5.75 -18.44 17.81
N GLY A 70 6.17 -18.56 16.55
CA GLY A 70 5.91 -19.78 15.79
C GLY A 70 6.51 -21.03 16.45
N THR A 71 7.80 -21.00 16.86
CA THR A 71 8.41 -22.18 17.50
C THR A 71 7.95 -22.39 18.94
N THR A 72 7.78 -21.32 19.72
CA THR A 72 7.37 -21.45 21.13
C THR A 72 5.96 -22.03 21.23
N PHE A 73 5.00 -21.50 20.48
CA PHE A 73 3.63 -21.98 20.52
C PHE A 73 3.46 -23.35 19.83
N SER A 74 4.28 -23.68 18.83
CA SER A 74 4.29 -25.05 18.27
C SER A 74 4.77 -26.09 19.28
N HIS A 75 5.75 -25.75 20.13
CA HIS A 75 6.24 -26.65 21.19
C HIS A 75 5.26 -26.78 22.35
N LEU A 76 4.52 -25.71 22.67
CA LEU A 76 3.57 -25.71 23.77
C LEU A 76 2.28 -26.50 23.45
N GLN A 77 1.98 -26.79 22.18
CA GLN A 77 0.71 -27.42 21.73
C GLN A 77 -0.55 -26.77 22.33
N VAL A 78 -0.48 -25.49 22.70
CA VAL A 78 -1.56 -24.78 23.43
C VAL A 78 -2.74 -24.43 22.52
N ILE A 79 -2.53 -24.37 21.20
CA ILE A 79 -3.56 -24.01 20.23
C ILE A 79 -3.74 -25.17 19.27
N ASP A 80 -4.91 -25.80 19.33
CA ASP A 80 -5.28 -26.90 18.44
C ASP A 80 -5.67 -26.33 17.06
N THR A 81 -4.67 -26.15 16.18
CA THR A 81 -4.89 -25.72 14.78
C THR A 81 -5.32 -26.88 13.85
N GLY A 82 -5.75 -28.02 14.41
CA GLY A 82 -6.16 -29.19 13.65
C GLY A 82 -4.99 -29.89 12.97
N SER A 83 -5.07 -30.12 11.65
CA SER A 83 -4.08 -30.87 10.87
C SER A 83 -2.86 -30.06 10.39
N VAL A 84 -2.80 -28.77 10.73
CA VAL A 84 -1.79 -27.83 10.25
C VAL A 84 -0.94 -27.32 11.41
N SER A 85 0.39 -27.35 11.24
CA SER A 85 1.32 -26.78 12.22
C SER A 85 1.01 -25.30 12.47
N TYR A 86 1.02 -24.86 13.73
CA TYR A 86 0.80 -23.46 14.11
C TYR A 86 1.70 -22.49 13.33
N LEU A 87 2.92 -22.92 13.00
CA LEU A 87 3.86 -22.18 12.14
C LEU A 87 3.29 -21.89 10.74
N ALA A 88 2.62 -22.86 10.12
CA ALA A 88 1.97 -22.68 8.82
C ALA A 88 0.74 -21.78 8.93
N PHE A 89 -0.01 -21.86 10.03
CA PHE A 89 -1.13 -20.96 10.30
C PHE A 89 -0.69 -19.50 10.51
N LEU A 90 0.42 -19.30 11.20
CA LEU A 90 0.95 -17.99 11.59
C LEU A 90 1.60 -17.25 10.41
N ALA A 91 2.22 -17.96 9.47
CA ALA A 91 2.95 -17.35 8.36
C ALA A 91 2.12 -16.38 7.49
N PRO A 92 0.90 -16.73 7.00
CA PRO A 92 0.01 -15.78 6.31
C PRO A 92 -0.34 -14.55 7.15
N GLY A 93 -0.55 -14.75 8.45
CA GLY A 93 -0.84 -13.68 9.40
C GLY A 93 0.31 -12.67 9.53
N ILE A 94 1.53 -13.17 9.70
CA ILE A 94 2.74 -12.34 9.77
C ILE A 94 2.99 -11.59 8.45
N ILE A 95 2.70 -12.22 7.31
CA ILE A 95 2.80 -11.57 6.00
C ILE A 95 1.86 -10.36 5.92
N ALA A 96 0.58 -10.52 6.23
CA ALA A 96 -0.40 -9.43 6.24
C ALA A 96 -0.03 -8.34 7.26
N GLN A 97 0.40 -8.74 8.46
CA GLN A 97 0.88 -7.83 9.49
C GLN A 97 2.06 -6.99 9.01
N SER A 98 3.01 -7.60 8.31
CA SER A 98 4.18 -6.90 7.76
C SER A 98 3.77 -5.83 6.75
N ALA A 99 2.78 -6.15 5.90
CA ALA A 99 2.21 -5.23 4.92
C ALA A 99 1.53 -4.03 5.60
N LEU A 100 0.74 -4.28 6.64
CA LEU A 100 0.13 -3.24 7.48
C LEU A 100 1.20 -2.32 8.08
N PHE A 101 2.23 -2.89 8.73
CA PHE A 101 3.29 -2.12 9.38
C PHE A 101 4.06 -1.23 8.40
N ILE A 102 4.39 -1.73 7.21
CA ILE A 102 5.03 -0.92 6.17
C ILE A 102 4.12 0.24 5.75
N SER A 103 2.84 -0.04 5.57
CA SER A 103 1.87 0.88 5.00
C SER A 103 1.61 2.11 5.88
N ILE A 104 1.70 1.97 7.21
CA ILE A 104 1.52 3.11 8.13
C ILE A 104 2.59 4.18 7.92
N PHE A 105 3.82 3.82 7.59
CA PHE A 105 4.89 4.80 7.38
C PHE A 105 4.67 5.69 6.15
N TYR A 106 3.85 5.27 5.19
CA TYR A 106 3.54 6.08 4.01
C TYR A 106 2.75 7.35 4.33
N GLY A 107 1.94 7.34 5.40
CA GLY A 107 1.32 8.57 5.91
C GLY A 107 2.36 9.53 6.49
N ILE A 108 3.38 9.02 7.20
CA ILE A 108 4.47 9.88 7.70
C ILE A 108 5.25 10.46 6.52
N GLN A 109 5.51 9.64 5.51
CA GLN A 109 6.22 10.05 4.31
C GLN A 109 5.48 11.14 3.52
N ILE A 110 4.14 11.12 3.48
CA ILE A 110 3.39 12.19 2.82
C ILE A 110 3.47 13.53 3.57
N ILE A 111 3.54 13.51 4.90
CA ILE A 111 3.77 14.72 5.70
C ILE A 111 5.19 15.25 5.45
N TRP A 112 6.18 14.37 5.36
CA TRP A 112 7.54 14.75 4.97
C TRP A 112 7.60 15.40 3.59
N ASP A 113 6.96 14.80 2.59
CA ASP A 113 6.90 15.37 1.24
C ASP A 113 6.20 16.73 1.21
N ARG A 114 5.20 16.94 2.08
CA ARG A 114 4.54 18.24 2.27
C ARG A 114 5.51 19.28 2.83
N ASP A 115 6.15 18.96 3.94
CA ASP A 115 7.03 19.90 4.65
C ASP A 115 8.31 20.22 3.85
N ALA A 116 8.78 19.28 3.02
CA ALA A 116 9.87 19.50 2.07
C ALA A 116 9.45 20.36 0.84
N GLY A 117 8.18 20.77 0.76
CA GLY A 117 7.62 21.52 -0.37
C GLY A 117 7.49 20.70 -1.67
N ILE A 118 7.78 19.39 -1.63
CA ILE A 118 7.64 18.49 -2.78
C ILE A 118 6.17 18.39 -3.17
N LEU A 119 5.28 18.25 -2.18
CA LEU A 119 3.84 18.17 -2.43
C LEU A 119 3.29 19.42 -3.13
N ALA A 120 3.76 20.61 -2.72
CA ALA A 120 3.36 21.88 -3.36
C ALA A 120 3.81 21.92 -4.82
N LYS A 121 5.05 21.52 -5.12
CA LYS A 121 5.56 21.43 -6.50
C LYS A 121 4.78 20.44 -7.35
N LEU A 122 4.46 19.27 -6.80
CA LEU A 122 3.70 18.23 -7.50
C LEU A 122 2.25 18.66 -7.80
N MET A 123 1.63 19.45 -6.91
CA MET A 123 0.25 19.93 -7.09
C MET A 123 0.11 21.07 -8.11
N VAL A 124 1.20 21.77 -8.42
CA VAL A 124 1.22 22.76 -9.52
C VAL A 124 1.33 22.07 -10.88
N THR A 125 1.78 20.81 -10.94
CA THR A 125 1.78 20.05 -12.18
C THR A 125 0.35 19.63 -12.57
N PRO A 126 0.05 19.43 -13.87
CA PRO A 126 -1.27 18.96 -14.30
C PRO A 126 -1.60 17.51 -13.89
N ALA A 127 -0.78 16.88 -13.03
CA ALA A 127 -1.01 15.53 -12.54
C ALA A 127 -2.08 15.52 -11.43
N PRO A 128 -3.05 14.60 -11.49
CA PRO A 128 -4.07 14.50 -10.45
C PRO A 128 -3.45 13.99 -9.15
N ALA A 129 -3.93 14.50 -8.01
CA ALA A 129 -3.52 14.04 -6.68
C ALA A 129 -3.65 12.52 -6.48
N SER A 130 -4.60 11.89 -7.18
CA SER A 130 -4.77 10.44 -7.18
C SER A 130 -3.57 9.71 -7.78
N ALA A 131 -2.88 10.27 -8.78
CA ALA A 131 -1.69 9.64 -9.36
C ALA A 131 -0.55 9.53 -8.35
N LEU A 132 -0.36 10.56 -7.51
CA LEU A 132 0.63 10.55 -6.44
C LEU A 132 0.29 9.48 -5.39
N ILE A 133 -0.96 9.43 -4.95
CA ILE A 133 -1.41 8.48 -3.92
C ILE A 133 -1.35 7.05 -4.43
N THR A 134 -1.81 6.79 -5.66
CA THR A 134 -1.71 5.47 -6.27
C THR A 134 -0.25 5.04 -6.42
N GLY A 135 0.66 5.94 -6.83
CA GLY A 135 2.09 5.64 -6.90
C GLY A 135 2.68 5.25 -5.55
N LYS A 136 2.35 5.99 -4.48
CA LYS A 136 2.79 5.67 -3.11
C LYS A 136 2.16 4.38 -2.56
N ALA A 137 0.87 4.16 -2.80
CA ALA A 137 0.18 2.95 -2.39
C ALA A 137 0.75 1.72 -3.11
N PHE A 138 1.04 1.82 -4.40
CA PHE A 138 1.72 0.78 -5.16
C PHE A 138 3.12 0.50 -4.61
N ALA A 139 3.89 1.55 -4.28
CA ALA A 139 5.20 1.40 -3.67
C ALA A 139 5.12 0.67 -2.32
N ALA A 140 4.09 0.95 -1.50
CA ALA A 140 3.84 0.24 -0.25
C ALA A 140 3.59 -1.25 -0.50
N GLY A 141 2.79 -1.57 -1.52
CA GLY A 141 2.58 -2.93 -1.97
C GLY A 141 3.85 -3.64 -2.40
N VAL A 142 4.66 -3.02 -3.27
CA VAL A 142 5.91 -3.63 -3.73
C VAL A 142 6.91 -3.84 -2.59
N ARG A 143 7.03 -2.87 -1.67
CA ARG A 143 7.86 -3.02 -0.47
C ARG A 143 7.37 -4.18 0.41
N SER A 144 6.05 -4.39 0.47
CA SER A 144 5.44 -5.51 1.20
C SER A 144 5.69 -6.86 0.50
N VAL A 145 5.79 -6.91 -0.84
CA VAL A 145 6.17 -8.13 -1.56
C VAL A 145 7.57 -8.61 -1.16
N ALA A 146 8.52 -7.71 -0.94
CA ALA A 146 9.83 -8.10 -0.40
C ALA A 146 9.70 -8.78 0.97
N GLN A 147 8.73 -8.35 1.79
CA GLN A 147 8.43 -9.02 3.06
C GLN A 147 7.81 -10.41 2.87
N VAL A 148 6.90 -10.56 1.90
CA VAL A 148 6.34 -11.87 1.53
C VAL A 148 7.46 -12.85 1.17
N VAL A 149 8.38 -12.44 0.30
CA VAL A 149 9.47 -13.30 -0.17
C VAL A 149 10.36 -13.75 0.99
N GLY A 150 10.77 -12.83 1.86
CA GLY A 150 11.64 -13.21 2.98
C GLY A 150 10.92 -14.07 4.03
N VAL A 151 9.65 -13.80 4.34
CA VAL A 151 8.88 -14.63 5.30
C VAL A 151 8.62 -16.01 4.72
N LEU A 152 8.28 -16.12 3.43
CA LEU A 152 8.17 -17.42 2.75
C LEU A 152 9.51 -18.16 2.74
N GLY A 153 10.61 -17.46 2.45
CA GLY A 153 11.95 -18.04 2.48
C GLY A 153 12.33 -18.61 3.85
N LEU A 154 12.05 -17.86 4.92
CA LEU A 154 12.21 -18.32 6.30
C LEU A 154 11.30 -19.52 6.59
N ALA A 155 10.05 -19.47 6.14
CA ALA A 155 9.10 -20.54 6.37
C ALA A 155 9.52 -21.85 5.70
N TYR A 156 10.03 -21.80 4.46
CA TYR A 156 10.60 -22.96 3.78
C TYR A 156 11.87 -23.46 4.45
N LEU A 157 12.75 -22.56 4.94
CA LEU A 157 13.95 -22.94 5.67
C LEU A 157 13.62 -23.68 6.98
N MET A 158 12.52 -23.31 7.63
CA MET A 158 11.99 -23.98 8.82
C MET A 158 11.23 -25.27 8.51
N GLY A 159 11.11 -25.67 7.24
CA GLY A 159 10.39 -26.89 6.83
C GLY A 159 8.87 -26.79 6.96
N ILE A 160 8.30 -25.59 6.94
CA ILE A 160 6.85 -25.38 7.05
C ILE A 160 6.17 -25.83 5.76
N ALA A 161 5.13 -26.66 5.88
CA ALA A 161 4.34 -27.16 4.76
C ALA A 161 3.45 -26.07 4.14
N LEU A 162 4.05 -25.19 3.34
CA LEU A 162 3.36 -24.18 2.53
C LEU A 162 3.25 -24.65 1.07
N THR A 163 2.26 -24.13 0.34
CA THR A 163 2.11 -24.42 -1.08
C THR A 163 3.35 -24.01 -1.89
N ILE A 164 3.91 -24.95 -2.64
CA ILE A 164 5.02 -24.69 -3.57
C ILE A 164 4.49 -24.15 -4.91
N ASN A 165 3.17 -24.15 -5.13
CA ASN A 165 2.57 -23.73 -6.39
C ASN A 165 2.87 -22.25 -6.69
N PRO A 166 3.61 -21.92 -7.77
CA PRO A 166 4.04 -20.57 -8.07
C PRO A 166 2.86 -19.62 -8.34
N LEU A 167 1.76 -20.13 -8.90
CA LEU A 167 0.58 -19.31 -9.19
C LEU A 167 -0.09 -18.82 -7.90
N ARG A 168 -0.15 -19.68 -6.87
CA ARG A 168 -0.70 -19.31 -5.56
C ARG A 168 0.20 -18.31 -4.84
N ILE A 169 1.52 -18.44 -4.98
CA ILE A 169 2.49 -17.48 -4.43
C ILE A 169 2.33 -16.10 -5.10
N VAL A 170 2.21 -16.06 -6.43
CA VAL A 170 1.98 -14.81 -7.17
C VAL A 170 0.64 -14.18 -6.78
N ALA A 171 -0.41 -14.98 -6.64
CA ALA A 171 -1.70 -14.48 -6.16
C ALA A 171 -1.59 -13.92 -4.72
N ALA A 172 -0.83 -14.56 -3.84
CA ALA A 172 -0.60 -14.08 -2.47
C ALA A 172 0.15 -12.73 -2.47
N MET A 173 1.15 -12.57 -3.35
CA MET A 173 1.81 -11.28 -3.54
C MET A 173 0.84 -10.19 -4.01
N ALA A 174 -0.06 -10.51 -4.94
CA ALA A 174 -1.07 -9.56 -5.42
C ALA A 174 -2.03 -9.13 -4.31
N VAL A 175 -2.47 -10.07 -3.47
CA VAL A 175 -3.31 -9.81 -2.29
C VAL A 175 -2.61 -8.86 -1.32
N VAL A 176 -1.34 -9.10 -1.03
CA VAL A 176 -0.53 -8.23 -0.17
C VAL A 176 -0.35 -6.84 -0.76
N VAL A 177 -0.16 -6.73 -2.08
CA VAL A 177 -0.09 -5.42 -2.74
C VAL A 177 -1.38 -4.64 -2.56
N LEU A 178 -2.54 -5.29 -2.68
CA LEU A 178 -3.85 -4.68 -2.49
C LEU A 178 -4.08 -4.27 -1.04
N GLY A 179 -3.81 -5.16 -0.08
CA GLY A 179 -3.91 -4.88 1.35
C GLY A 179 -3.02 -3.72 1.78
N ALA A 180 -1.74 -3.77 1.40
CA ALA A 180 -0.80 -2.68 1.64
C ALA A 180 -1.25 -1.35 1.01
N ALA A 181 -1.74 -1.39 -0.23
CA ALA A 181 -2.25 -0.20 -0.89
C ALA A 181 -3.42 0.43 -0.12
N PHE A 182 -4.35 -0.38 0.40
CA PHE A 182 -5.45 0.08 1.24
C PHE A 182 -4.94 0.71 2.54
N PHE A 183 -4.11 0.01 3.30
CA PHE A 183 -3.58 0.54 4.57
C PHE A 183 -2.71 1.78 4.37
N ALA A 184 -1.98 1.87 3.26
CA ALA A 184 -1.18 3.05 2.93
C ALA A 184 -2.10 4.24 2.64
N CYS A 185 -3.21 4.02 1.93
CA CYS A 185 -4.22 5.04 1.71
C CYS A 185 -4.92 5.47 3.00
N LEU A 186 -5.21 4.55 3.91
CA LEU A 186 -5.75 4.87 5.24
C LEU A 186 -4.77 5.78 6.01
N SER A 187 -3.49 5.40 6.04
CA SER A 187 -2.45 6.19 6.71
C SER A 187 -2.26 7.57 6.07
N MET A 188 -2.22 7.65 4.74
CA MET A 188 -2.14 8.94 4.02
C MET A 188 -3.39 9.81 4.24
N THR A 189 -4.58 9.21 4.38
CA THR A 189 -5.80 9.94 4.73
C THR A 189 -5.69 10.56 6.12
N LEU A 190 -5.23 9.76 7.09
CA LEU A 190 -5.01 10.23 8.47
C LEU A 190 -3.94 11.32 8.53
N ALA A 191 -2.88 11.18 7.76
CA ALA A 191 -1.82 12.19 7.63
C ALA A 191 -2.38 13.56 7.22
N GLY A 192 -3.37 13.56 6.32
CA GLY A 192 -4.01 14.79 5.89
C GLY A 192 -4.96 15.43 6.89
N LEU A 193 -5.48 14.67 7.85
CA LEU A 193 -6.27 15.17 8.97
C LEU A 193 -5.40 15.70 10.11
N VAL A 194 -4.33 14.95 10.44
CA VAL A 194 -3.49 15.22 11.62
C VAL A 194 -2.47 16.33 11.37
N ARG A 195 -1.94 16.46 10.15
CA ARG A 195 -1.00 17.51 9.72
C ARG A 195 0.30 17.65 10.54
N ASN A 196 0.56 16.78 11.51
CA ASN A 196 1.74 16.75 12.37
C ASN A 196 2.36 15.35 12.39
N ARG A 197 3.69 15.27 12.24
CA ARG A 197 4.44 14.01 12.11
C ARG A 197 4.41 13.17 13.38
N ASP A 198 4.72 13.78 14.51
CA ASP A 198 4.82 13.09 15.80
C ASP A 198 3.46 12.56 16.23
N ARG A 199 2.41 13.37 16.01
CA ARG A 199 1.03 12.96 16.30
C ARG A 199 0.58 11.83 15.38
N LEU A 200 0.94 11.85 14.09
CA LEU A 200 0.62 10.76 13.18
C LEU A 200 1.32 9.46 13.59
N MET A 201 2.58 9.52 14.03
CA MET A 201 3.30 8.34 14.48
C MET A 201 2.60 7.69 15.69
N GLY A 202 2.22 8.49 16.69
CA GLY A 202 1.48 8.02 17.86
C GLY A 202 0.11 7.43 17.49
N ILE A 203 -0.70 8.15 16.70
CA ILE A 203 -2.04 7.67 16.30
C ILE A 203 -1.92 6.43 15.41
N GLY A 204 -0.95 6.41 14.49
CA GLY A 204 -0.69 5.27 13.63
C GLY A 204 -0.47 4.00 14.45
N GLN A 205 0.42 4.04 15.44
CA GLN A 205 0.67 2.91 16.33
C GLN A 205 -0.55 2.55 17.19
N ALA A 206 -1.25 3.57 17.72
CA ALA A 206 -2.44 3.37 18.55
C ALA A 206 -3.60 2.71 17.79
N ILE A 207 -3.69 2.87 16.46
CA ILE A 207 -4.67 2.18 15.61
C ILE A 207 -4.15 0.79 15.21
N THR A 208 -2.87 0.70 14.88
CA THR A 208 -2.28 -0.50 14.31
C THR A 208 -2.23 -1.67 15.28
N MET A 209 -1.86 -1.41 16.53
CA MET A 209 -1.79 -2.46 17.55
C MET A 209 -3.16 -3.11 17.79
N PRO A 210 -4.25 -2.36 18.07
CA PRO A 210 -5.58 -2.94 18.17
C PRO A 210 -6.02 -3.67 16.89
N LEU A 211 -5.73 -3.10 15.71
CA LEU A 211 -6.11 -3.71 14.43
C LEU A 211 -5.37 -5.02 14.18
N PHE A 212 -4.12 -5.14 14.64
CA PHE A 212 -3.35 -6.38 14.58
C PHE A 212 -3.91 -7.45 15.53
N PHE A 213 -4.09 -7.12 16.81
CA PHE A 213 -4.56 -8.09 17.83
C PHE A 213 -6.04 -8.47 17.65
N ALA A 214 -6.84 -7.57 17.09
CA ALA A 214 -8.24 -7.84 16.73
C ALA A 214 -8.40 -8.57 15.38
N SER A 215 -7.30 -9.05 14.78
CA SER A 215 -7.36 -9.84 13.54
C SER A 215 -7.17 -11.32 13.82
N ASN A 216 -7.55 -12.17 12.86
CA ASN A 216 -7.32 -13.62 12.95
C ASN A 216 -5.87 -14.06 12.61
N SER A 217 -4.92 -13.12 12.54
CA SER A 217 -3.54 -13.42 12.17
C SER A 217 -2.82 -14.31 13.19
N LEU A 218 -3.12 -14.13 14.48
CA LEU A 218 -2.46 -14.81 15.59
C LEU A 218 -3.27 -15.99 16.15
N TYR A 219 -4.60 -15.90 16.09
CA TYR A 219 -5.50 -16.83 16.76
C TYR A 219 -6.50 -17.40 15.75
N PRO A 220 -6.80 -18.71 15.82
CA PRO A 220 -7.95 -19.28 15.14
C PRO A 220 -9.23 -18.57 15.59
N VAL A 221 -10.18 -18.39 14.68
CA VAL A 221 -11.45 -17.70 14.95
C VAL A 221 -12.26 -18.45 16.02
N ASP A 222 -12.11 -19.78 16.11
CA ASP A 222 -12.84 -20.66 17.04
C ASP A 222 -12.47 -20.46 18.51
N VAL A 223 -11.27 -19.95 18.79
CA VAL A 223 -10.81 -19.69 20.18
C VAL A 223 -11.04 -18.24 20.61
N MET A 224 -11.59 -17.40 19.74
CA MET A 224 -11.79 -15.99 20.04
C MET A 224 -13.04 -15.76 20.92
N PRO A 225 -12.96 -14.88 21.93
CA PRO A 225 -14.14 -14.44 22.66
C PRO A 225 -15.09 -13.64 21.75
N ALA A 226 -16.40 -13.69 22.00
CA ALA A 226 -17.43 -13.13 21.11
C ALA A 226 -17.21 -11.65 20.74
N TRP A 227 -16.68 -10.84 21.66
CA TRP A 227 -16.36 -9.43 21.40
C TRP A 227 -15.22 -9.27 20.36
N LEU A 228 -14.20 -10.14 20.44
CA LEU A 228 -13.05 -10.12 19.53
C LEU A 228 -13.46 -10.67 18.16
N HIS A 229 -14.30 -11.70 18.14
CA HIS A 229 -14.89 -12.25 16.92
C HIS A 229 -15.67 -11.17 16.14
N THR A 230 -16.46 -10.36 16.83
CA THR A 230 -17.21 -9.28 16.17
C THR A 230 -16.26 -8.23 15.57
N LEU A 231 -15.19 -7.87 16.28
CA LEU A 231 -14.17 -6.95 15.76
C LEU A 231 -13.40 -7.54 14.57
N SER A 232 -13.07 -8.83 14.60
CA SER A 232 -12.33 -9.48 13.52
C SER A 232 -13.14 -9.52 12.23
N THR A 233 -14.48 -9.66 12.30
CA THR A 233 -15.36 -9.65 11.11
C THR A 233 -15.41 -8.31 10.38
N VAL A 234 -15.15 -7.20 11.06
CA VAL A 234 -15.14 -5.85 10.45
C VAL A 234 -13.73 -5.44 10.03
N ASN A 235 -12.72 -6.13 10.54
CA ASN A 235 -11.33 -5.74 10.40
C ASN A 235 -10.78 -6.04 8.98
N PRO A 236 -10.33 -5.02 8.22
CA PRO A 236 -9.74 -5.20 6.90
C PRO A 236 -8.56 -6.18 6.86
N LEU A 237 -7.79 -6.27 7.94
CA LEU A 237 -6.65 -7.17 8.03
C LEU A 237 -7.10 -8.64 8.07
N SER A 238 -8.23 -8.95 8.69
CA SER A 238 -8.74 -10.32 8.75
C SER A 238 -9.07 -10.86 7.35
N TYR A 239 -9.70 -10.04 6.51
CA TYR A 239 -9.98 -10.39 5.11
C TYR A 239 -8.71 -10.68 4.30
N GLU A 240 -7.64 -9.89 4.51
CA GLU A 240 -6.35 -10.13 3.87
C GLU A 240 -5.74 -11.46 4.33
N VAL A 241 -5.78 -11.74 5.64
CA VAL A 241 -5.25 -12.99 6.21
C VAL A 241 -6.01 -14.20 5.72
N ASP A 242 -7.34 -14.14 5.61
CA ASP A 242 -8.16 -15.27 5.15
C ASP A 242 -7.86 -15.64 3.70
N VAL A 243 -7.75 -14.65 2.81
CA VAL A 243 -7.36 -14.91 1.41
C VAL A 243 -5.92 -15.45 1.33
N LEU A 244 -4.99 -14.91 2.13
CA LEU A 244 -3.62 -15.43 2.17
C LEU A 244 -3.56 -16.86 2.70
N ARG A 245 -4.36 -17.19 3.72
CA ARG A 245 -4.44 -18.54 4.28
C ARG A 245 -5.03 -19.52 3.26
N ALA A 246 -6.02 -19.09 2.49
CA ALA A 246 -6.58 -19.90 1.41
C ALA A 246 -5.58 -20.16 0.29
N LEU A 247 -4.81 -19.14 -0.08
CA LEU A 247 -3.79 -19.27 -1.12
C LEU A 247 -2.61 -20.13 -0.65
N LEU A 248 -2.10 -19.91 0.57
CA LEU A 248 -0.86 -20.51 1.04
C LEU A 248 -1.04 -21.89 1.70
N ILE A 249 -2.16 -22.12 2.37
CA ILE A 249 -2.46 -23.37 3.10
C ILE A 249 -3.56 -24.18 2.39
N GLY A 250 -4.41 -23.54 1.58
CA GLY A 250 -5.53 -24.23 0.91
C GLY A 250 -6.82 -24.28 1.73
N THR A 251 -6.99 -23.37 2.69
CA THR A 251 -8.24 -23.21 3.44
C THR A 251 -9.36 -22.62 2.58
N PRO A 252 -10.64 -22.89 2.88
CA PRO A 252 -11.75 -22.25 2.16
C PRO A 252 -11.78 -20.74 2.46
N PHE A 253 -12.02 -19.93 1.43
CA PHE A 253 -12.23 -18.48 1.54
C PHE A 253 -13.59 -18.09 0.98
N HIS A 254 -14.09 -16.93 1.39
CA HIS A 254 -15.35 -16.40 0.86
C HIS A 254 -15.08 -15.43 -0.29
N ALA A 255 -15.96 -15.42 -1.29
CA ALA A 255 -15.88 -14.45 -2.39
C ALA A 255 -15.95 -12.99 -1.91
N VAL A 256 -16.59 -12.76 -0.76
CA VAL A 256 -16.69 -11.44 -0.10
C VAL A 256 -15.30 -10.90 0.25
N ASP A 257 -14.38 -11.75 0.69
CA ASP A 257 -13.04 -11.35 1.12
C ASP A 257 -12.26 -10.72 -0.06
N VAL A 258 -12.36 -11.35 -1.23
CA VAL A 258 -11.75 -10.88 -2.48
C VAL A 258 -12.39 -9.57 -2.96
N VAL A 259 -13.72 -9.46 -2.88
CA VAL A 259 -14.44 -8.24 -3.27
C VAL A 259 -14.04 -7.07 -2.38
N VAL A 260 -14.01 -7.28 -1.06
CA VAL A 260 -13.58 -6.26 -0.08
C VAL A 260 -12.15 -5.83 -0.38
N LEU A 261 -11.25 -6.78 -0.64
CA LEU A 261 -9.84 -6.50 -0.92
C LEU A 261 -9.62 -5.73 -2.24
N LEU A 262 -10.50 -5.89 -3.23
CA LEU A 262 -10.44 -5.14 -4.49
C LEU A 262 -11.07 -3.75 -4.38
N VAL A 263 -12.16 -3.62 -3.63
CA VAL A 263 -12.92 -2.37 -3.50
C VAL A 263 -12.28 -1.42 -2.49
N ALA A 264 -11.76 -1.94 -1.37
CA ALA A 264 -11.21 -1.12 -0.29
C ALA A 264 -10.05 -0.22 -0.75
N PRO A 265 -9.06 -0.68 -1.54
CA PRO A 265 -7.98 0.19 -2.03
C PRO A 265 -8.51 1.31 -2.94
N ILE A 266 -9.53 1.04 -3.76
CA ILE A 266 -10.13 2.05 -4.65
C ILE A 266 -10.79 3.15 -3.82
N ILE A 267 -11.56 2.77 -2.80
CA ILE A 267 -12.17 3.71 -1.86
C ILE A 267 -11.09 4.49 -1.12
N GLY A 268 -10.05 3.82 -0.62
CA GLY A 268 -8.92 4.43 0.08
C GLY A 268 -8.19 5.47 -0.77
N ILE A 269 -7.91 5.15 -2.04
CA ILE A 269 -7.29 6.09 -2.99
C ILE A 269 -8.21 7.29 -3.18
N ALA A 270 -9.53 7.10 -3.33
CA ALA A 270 -10.48 8.18 -3.52
C ALA A 270 -10.57 9.10 -2.29
N THR A 271 -10.63 8.54 -1.07
CA THR A 271 -10.68 9.32 0.18
C THR A 271 -9.38 10.08 0.41
N ALA A 272 -8.24 9.40 0.28
CA ALA A 272 -6.94 10.01 0.45
C ALA A 272 -6.73 11.13 -0.58
N SER A 273 -7.17 10.94 -1.82
CA SER A 273 -7.08 11.96 -2.89
C SER A 273 -7.89 13.21 -2.59
N LYS A 274 -9.06 13.06 -1.97
CA LYS A 274 -9.89 14.20 -1.55
C LYS A 274 -9.27 14.96 -0.39
N VAL A 275 -8.75 14.24 0.60
CA VAL A 275 -8.11 14.86 1.77
C VAL A 275 -6.79 15.54 1.40
N LEU A 276 -6.01 14.96 0.48
CA LEU A 276 -4.75 15.54 0.00
C LEU A 276 -4.97 16.89 -0.70
N ARG A 277 -6.09 17.07 -1.42
CA ARG A 277 -6.44 18.39 -1.98
C ARG A 277 -6.70 19.43 -0.90
N ARG A 278 -7.28 19.03 0.24
CA ARG A 278 -7.48 19.91 1.40
C ARG A 278 -6.17 20.25 2.12
N LEU A 279 -5.09 19.52 1.92
CA LEU A 279 -3.79 19.81 2.54
C LEU A 279 -3.04 20.96 1.87
N VAL A 280 -3.36 21.24 0.61
CA VAL A 280 -2.64 22.17 -0.25
C VAL A 280 -3.41 23.48 -0.44
N ALA A 281 -4.72 23.46 -0.19
CA ALA A 281 -5.56 24.64 -0.01
C ALA A 281 -5.42 25.22 1.40
#